data_AF-A0A941UVK1-F1
#
_entry.id   AF-A0A941UVK1-F1
#
_cell.length_a   1.000
_cell.length_b   1.000
_cell.length_c   1.000
_cell.angle_alpha   90.00
_cell.angle_beta   90.00
_cell.angle_gamma   90.00
#
_symmetry.space_group_name_H-M   'P 1'
#
loop_
_entity.id
_entity.type
_entity.pdbx_description
1 polymer ?
#
loop_
_entity_poly.entity_id
_entity_poly.type
_entity_poly.pdbx_seq_one_letter_code
_entity_poly.pdbx_strand_id
1 'polypeptide(L)'
;IEQHLSGVGRAVPAAADERRAWPALRLAFAIPDHPWVDSADGAAVRVAMTVGAAGDGAGRLVTVEEELDTGGDDAVAVRHAERSGTTHADLTVGADVASARPLGANRGIAFTGMYPLGQGFVLLPDELSQAVGTDINTSAVVKPFVISRDLTQQSRRARVIDFYPRSAEEARSEFSCLFQWVIDRVKPERDQNPVEERRRNWWLFTRPIPDLRSAIAPLARYIAVPRTAKWFSFQFVLPDTVPDTSVVAVASDDAFVLGVLSSQLHLRWALRTGGTLEDRPRYQHNQTFNPFPFPAATPDQQSRIRELAEQLDAHRKRQQAAHPALTLTGMYNVLEKLKAGEPLTAKDKTIHEQGLVAVLKSLHYELDRAVLGAYGWGELAPLLEIANGNARPESAGQGSRDAAIRALDAALLDRLVALNAERAAEEARGLVRWLRPEFQNPQAAPRQEAMAVEGETAAAALTPGPSPGGRGEKLPWPAALPEQVAAVARLLAESPVPLDADAIAARYTGRGPWKKRLPQLLDTLVALGRARHGPNGYTA
;
A
#
# COMPACT_ATOMS: atom_id res chain seq x y z
N ILE A 1 -14.84 5.28 26.73
CA ILE A 1 -15.52 6.59 26.55
C ILE A 1 -16.56 6.38 25.45
N GLU A 2 -17.56 5.58 25.80
CA GLU A 2 -18.74 5.24 25.02
C GLU A 2 -19.79 5.03 26.11
N GLN A 3 -20.60 6.07 26.35
CA GLN A 3 -21.70 6.20 27.33
C GLN A 3 -21.57 7.58 28.00
N HIS A 4 -22.04 8.65 27.33
CA HIS A 4 -22.57 9.87 27.97
C HIS A 4 -23.10 10.87 26.93
N LEU A 5 -24.04 10.45 26.08
CA LEU A 5 -24.89 11.37 25.32
C LEU A 5 -26.30 10.77 25.17
N SER A 6 -27.01 10.63 26.29
CA SER A 6 -28.45 10.38 26.32
C SER A 6 -29.16 11.49 27.08
N GLY A 7 -30.00 12.24 26.35
CA GLY A 7 -31.04 13.07 26.95
C GLY A 7 -30.80 14.58 26.91
N VAL A 8 -31.14 15.22 25.78
CA VAL A 8 -32.16 16.30 25.71
C VAL A 8 -32.73 16.30 24.29
N GLY A 9 -33.67 15.40 24.00
CA GLY A 9 -34.44 15.45 22.76
C GLY A 9 -35.56 16.47 22.89
N ARG A 10 -35.28 17.75 22.59
CA ARG A 10 -36.34 18.71 22.31
C ARG A 10 -36.83 18.42 20.89
N ALA A 11 -38.03 17.86 20.77
CA ALA A 11 -38.65 17.60 19.47
C ALA A 11 -38.74 18.92 18.68
N VAL A 12 -37.89 19.07 17.67
CA VAL A 12 -38.05 20.09 16.64
C VAL A 12 -39.26 19.63 15.81
N PRO A 13 -40.33 20.43 15.69
CA PRO A 13 -41.43 20.05 14.82
C PRO A 13 -40.86 19.89 13.41
N ALA A 14 -41.16 18.77 12.76
CA ALA A 14 -40.82 18.53 11.37
C ALA A 14 -41.54 19.60 10.52
N ALA A 15 -40.86 20.72 10.29
CA ALA A 15 -41.20 21.62 9.21
C ALA A 15 -41.08 20.79 7.94
N ALA A 16 -42.18 20.65 7.21
CA ALA A 16 -42.16 20.14 5.85
C ALA A 16 -41.16 20.99 5.08
N ASP A 17 -39.98 20.42 4.84
CA ASP A 17 -38.89 21.06 4.11
C ASP A 17 -39.30 21.01 2.63
N GLU A 18 -40.19 21.92 2.22
CA GLU A 18 -40.38 22.30 0.83
C GLU A 18 -39.11 23.00 0.35
N ARG A 19 -37.98 22.29 0.32
CA ARG A 19 -36.83 22.73 -0.46
C ARG A 19 -37.31 22.73 -1.90
N ARG A 20 -37.54 23.93 -2.43
CA ARG A 20 -37.65 24.19 -3.87
C ARG A 20 -36.55 23.37 -4.53
N ALA A 21 -36.91 22.32 -5.26
CA ALA A 21 -35.93 21.45 -5.91
C ALA A 21 -35.22 22.28 -6.97
N TRP A 22 -34.01 22.74 -6.64
CA TRP A 22 -33.17 23.43 -7.61
C TRP A 22 -32.82 22.41 -8.71
N PRO A 23 -32.86 22.80 -9.99
CA PRO A 23 -32.37 21.92 -11.04
C PRO A 23 -30.92 21.53 -10.73
N ALA A 24 -30.52 20.32 -11.14
CA ALA A 24 -29.15 19.85 -10.98
C ALA A 24 -28.16 20.91 -11.50
N LEU A 25 -27.05 21.13 -10.79
CA LEU A 25 -26.02 22.09 -11.19
C LEU A 25 -24.90 21.32 -11.90
N ARG A 26 -24.54 21.74 -13.11
CA ARG A 26 -23.37 21.24 -13.84
C ARG A 26 -22.34 22.34 -14.04
N LEU A 27 -21.07 21.95 -14.19
CA LEU A 27 -20.02 22.85 -14.65
C LEU A 27 -20.01 22.84 -16.19
N ALA A 28 -20.44 23.94 -16.82
CA ALA A 28 -20.47 24.10 -18.27
C ALA A 28 -19.11 24.52 -18.84
N PHE A 29 -18.27 25.18 -18.04
CA PHE A 29 -16.92 25.56 -18.39
C PHE A 29 -16.02 25.54 -17.15
N ALA A 30 -14.77 25.12 -17.31
CA ALA A 30 -13.77 25.20 -16.25
C ALA A 30 -12.34 25.44 -16.80
N ILE A 31 -11.57 26.26 -16.09
CA ILE A 31 -10.11 26.33 -16.14
C ILE A 31 -9.63 26.03 -14.71
N PRO A 32 -9.01 24.87 -14.45
CA PRO A 32 -8.68 24.47 -13.08
C PRO A 32 -7.57 25.30 -12.44
N ASP A 33 -6.64 25.76 -13.27
CA ASP A 33 -5.40 26.38 -12.83
C ASP A 33 -4.89 27.33 -13.92
N HIS A 34 -4.93 28.63 -13.63
CA HIS A 34 -4.52 29.71 -14.53
C HIS A 34 -3.61 30.68 -13.79
N PRO A 35 -2.51 31.16 -14.41
CA PRO A 35 -1.68 32.20 -13.81
C PRO A 35 -2.49 33.48 -13.63
N TRP A 36 -2.38 34.11 -12.46
CA TRP A 36 -2.91 35.45 -12.24
C TRP A 36 -1.76 36.46 -12.27
N VAL A 37 -1.90 37.51 -13.07
CA VAL A 37 -0.95 38.63 -13.09
C VAL A 37 -1.76 39.92 -12.94
N ASP A 38 -1.34 40.76 -11.99
CA ASP A 38 -1.82 42.13 -11.85
C ASP A 38 -0.59 43.05 -11.69
N SER A 39 -0.66 44.23 -12.29
CA SER A 39 0.41 45.23 -12.37
C SER A 39 0.92 45.68 -10.99
N ALA A 40 2.23 45.96 -10.91
CA ALA A 40 3.05 46.55 -9.84
C ALA A 40 2.92 46.07 -8.37
N ASP A 41 1.72 45.79 -7.86
CA ASP A 41 1.41 45.36 -6.49
C ASP A 41 0.70 43.98 -6.44
N GLY A 42 0.74 43.21 -7.54
CA GLY A 42 -0.01 41.96 -7.71
C GLY A 42 0.38 40.80 -6.78
N ALA A 43 -0.61 39.96 -6.46
CA ALA A 43 -0.41 38.74 -5.66
C ALA A 43 0.07 37.56 -6.51
N ALA A 44 1.10 36.84 -6.05
CA ALA A 44 1.59 35.61 -6.68
C ALA A 44 0.65 34.42 -6.38
N VAL A 45 -0.50 34.37 -7.06
CA VAL A 45 -1.53 33.34 -6.88
C VAL A 45 -1.91 32.70 -8.22
N ARG A 46 -2.52 31.51 -8.14
CA ARG A 46 -3.14 30.84 -9.29
C ARG A 46 -4.64 30.78 -9.06
N VAL A 47 -5.43 30.96 -10.12
CA VAL A 47 -6.89 31.00 -10.04
C VAL A 47 -7.53 29.88 -10.84
N ALA A 48 -8.64 29.37 -10.33
CA ALA A 48 -9.56 28.51 -11.07
C ALA A 48 -10.75 29.35 -11.56
N MET A 49 -11.18 29.17 -12.80
CA MET A 49 -12.35 29.82 -13.37
C MET A 49 -13.40 28.78 -13.72
N THR A 50 -14.67 29.01 -13.35
CA THR A 50 -15.76 28.05 -13.61
C THR A 50 -17.05 28.74 -14.02
N VAL A 51 -17.87 28.06 -14.81
CA VAL A 51 -19.23 28.49 -15.17
C VAL A 51 -20.21 27.39 -14.80
N GLY A 52 -21.12 27.67 -13.88
CA GLY A 52 -22.23 26.78 -13.53
C GLY A 52 -23.42 26.97 -14.47
N ALA A 53 -24.10 25.88 -14.83
CA ALA A 53 -25.35 25.87 -15.57
C ALA A 53 -26.37 24.92 -14.92
N ALA A 54 -27.66 25.22 -15.07
CA ALA A 54 -28.72 24.33 -14.62
C ALA A 54 -28.92 23.14 -15.58
N GLY A 55 -29.32 22.00 -15.02
CA GLY A 55 -29.52 20.73 -15.71
C GLY A 55 -28.24 19.90 -15.82
N ASP A 56 -28.38 18.73 -16.47
CA ASP A 56 -27.27 17.85 -16.82
C ASP A 56 -26.68 18.21 -18.19
N GLY A 57 -25.43 17.81 -18.44
CA GLY A 57 -24.79 18.01 -19.75
C GLY A 57 -23.27 18.13 -19.69
N ALA A 58 -22.62 18.01 -20.85
CA ALA A 58 -21.16 18.12 -20.96
C ALA A 58 -20.68 19.55 -20.72
N GLY A 59 -19.61 19.69 -19.94
CA GLY A 59 -18.82 20.90 -19.78
C GLY A 59 -17.62 20.96 -20.71
N ARG A 60 -17.08 22.16 -20.88
CA ARG A 60 -15.84 22.43 -21.61
C ARG A 60 -14.71 22.74 -20.63
N LEU A 61 -13.72 21.86 -20.56
CA LEU A 61 -12.52 22.01 -19.75
C LEU A 61 -11.40 22.59 -20.59
N VAL A 62 -10.76 23.64 -20.10
CA VAL A 62 -9.58 24.26 -20.71
C VAL A 62 -8.41 24.13 -19.73
N THR A 63 -7.31 23.54 -20.18
CA THR A 63 -6.10 23.35 -19.36
C THR A 63 -4.95 24.13 -19.98
N VAL A 64 -4.27 24.95 -19.17
CA VAL A 64 -3.04 25.64 -19.54
C VAL A 64 -1.93 24.59 -19.67
N GLU A 65 -1.37 24.43 -20.87
CA GLU A 65 -0.26 23.52 -21.15
C GLU A 65 1.11 24.22 -21.06
N GLU A 66 1.13 25.52 -21.35
CA GLU A 66 2.37 26.31 -21.38
C GLU A 66 2.06 27.78 -21.13
N GLU A 67 2.90 28.42 -20.31
CA GLU A 67 2.86 29.85 -20.02
C GLU A 67 4.00 30.52 -20.79
N LEU A 68 3.67 31.49 -21.64
CA LEU A 68 4.62 32.18 -22.51
C LEU A 68 4.90 33.56 -21.92
N ASP A 69 6.17 33.86 -21.69
CA ASP A 69 6.62 35.18 -21.22
C ASP A 69 6.41 36.21 -22.34
N THR A 70 5.52 37.16 -22.09
CA THR A 70 5.15 38.24 -23.01
C THR A 70 6.03 39.48 -22.86
N GLY A 71 7.04 39.46 -21.96
CA GLY A 71 8.06 40.52 -21.90
C GLY A 71 7.57 41.89 -21.42
N GLY A 72 6.52 41.94 -20.58
CA GLY A 72 6.13 43.15 -19.86
C GLY A 72 4.69 43.63 -20.01
N ASP A 73 3.80 42.87 -20.67
CA ASP A 73 2.37 43.16 -20.68
C ASP A 73 1.69 42.56 -19.43
N ASP A 74 0.63 43.21 -18.93
CA ASP A 74 -0.21 42.77 -17.80
C ASP A 74 -1.04 41.48 -18.10
N ALA A 75 -0.56 40.64 -19.01
CA ALA A 75 -1.19 39.39 -19.41
C ALA A 75 -0.14 38.32 -19.76
N VAL A 76 -0.31 37.12 -19.22
CA VAL A 76 0.46 35.92 -19.61
C VAL A 76 -0.25 35.25 -20.76
N ALA A 77 0.42 35.15 -21.91
CA ALA A 77 -0.08 34.35 -23.01
C ALA A 77 0.03 32.86 -22.63
N VAL A 78 -1.05 32.10 -22.84
CA VAL A 78 -1.07 30.67 -22.53
C VAL A 78 -1.39 29.85 -23.76
N ARG A 79 -0.68 28.73 -23.92
CA ARG A 79 -1.09 27.66 -24.83
C ARG A 79 -1.99 26.72 -24.04
N HIS A 80 -3.15 26.37 -24.59
CA HIS A 80 -4.13 25.54 -23.89
C HIS A 80 -4.61 24.37 -24.72
N ALA A 81 -5.12 23.36 -24.03
CA ALA A 81 -5.88 22.26 -24.61
C ALA A 81 -7.33 22.30 -24.13
N GLU A 82 -8.26 21.93 -25.02
CA GLU A 82 -9.68 21.86 -24.69
C GLU A 82 -10.17 20.40 -24.68
N ARG A 83 -11.01 20.07 -23.71
CA ARG A 83 -11.72 18.79 -23.63
C ARG A 83 -13.19 19.01 -23.31
N SER A 84 -14.06 18.19 -23.90
CA SER A 84 -15.49 18.21 -23.59
C SER A 84 -15.89 16.91 -22.89
N GLY A 85 -16.79 17.01 -21.91
CA GLY A 85 -17.32 15.86 -21.17
C GLY A 85 -17.93 16.29 -19.83
N THR A 86 -18.37 15.36 -19.00
CA THR A 86 -18.85 15.69 -17.65
C THR A 86 -17.70 16.26 -16.83
N THR A 87 -17.84 17.51 -16.38
CA THR A 87 -16.86 18.19 -15.54
C THR A 87 -17.23 17.97 -14.07
N HIS A 88 -16.34 17.36 -13.31
CA HIS A 88 -16.55 17.01 -11.90
C HIS A 88 -16.16 18.15 -10.97
N ALA A 89 -16.48 18.01 -9.68
CA ALA A 89 -16.19 19.02 -8.66
C ALA A 89 -14.69 19.28 -8.45
N ASP A 90 -13.82 18.36 -8.89
CA ASP A 90 -12.36 18.52 -8.91
C ASP A 90 -11.87 19.30 -10.15
N LEU A 91 -12.79 19.85 -10.95
CA LEU A 91 -12.55 20.59 -12.20
C LEU A 91 -11.90 19.76 -13.29
N THR A 92 -12.16 18.46 -13.32
CA THR A 92 -11.63 17.58 -14.35
C THR A 92 -12.70 16.94 -15.20
N VAL A 93 -12.31 16.45 -16.38
CA VAL A 93 -13.14 15.66 -17.29
C VAL A 93 -12.53 14.26 -17.42
N GLY A 94 -13.32 13.22 -17.16
CA GLY A 94 -12.90 11.82 -17.15
C GLY A 94 -13.48 11.08 -15.94
N ALA A 95 -12.68 10.19 -15.33
CA ALA A 95 -13.05 9.46 -14.12
C ALA A 95 -13.54 10.38 -12.99
N ASP A 96 -14.73 10.09 -12.45
CA ASP A 96 -15.23 10.73 -11.23
C ASP A 96 -14.56 10.12 -9.99
N VAL A 97 -13.30 10.48 -9.77
CA VAL A 97 -12.54 9.98 -8.61
C VAL A 97 -13.14 10.43 -7.27
N ALA A 98 -13.91 11.52 -7.26
CA ALA A 98 -14.57 12.03 -6.06
C ALA A 98 -15.76 11.14 -5.63
N SER A 99 -16.33 10.37 -6.56
CA SER A 99 -17.37 9.38 -6.25
C SER A 99 -16.87 8.14 -5.50
N ALA A 100 -15.56 7.90 -5.48
CA ALA A 100 -14.97 6.70 -4.90
C ALA A 100 -15.18 6.64 -3.38
N ARG A 101 -15.62 5.48 -2.89
CA ARG A 101 -16.00 5.28 -1.49
C ARG A 101 -14.95 4.48 -0.73
N PRO A 102 -14.68 4.80 0.55
CA PRO A 102 -13.88 3.94 1.40
C PRO A 102 -14.41 2.51 1.42
N LEU A 103 -13.53 1.53 1.23
CA LEU A 103 -13.87 0.11 1.21
C LEU A 103 -13.64 -0.51 2.60
N GLY A 104 -14.58 -1.32 3.05
CA GLY A 104 -14.48 -2.15 4.25
C GLY A 104 -13.22 -3.02 4.22
N ALA A 105 -12.88 -3.59 3.08
CA ALA A 105 -11.66 -4.37 2.83
C ALA A 105 -10.36 -3.66 3.28
N ASN A 106 -10.34 -2.32 3.28
CA ASN A 106 -9.18 -1.51 3.62
C ASN A 106 -9.25 -0.92 5.04
N ARG A 107 -10.36 -1.09 5.74
CA ARG A 107 -10.64 -0.47 7.04
C ARG A 107 -9.61 -0.90 8.09
N GLY A 108 -9.09 0.07 8.84
CA GLY A 108 -8.19 -0.19 9.96
C GLY A 108 -6.78 -0.63 9.57
N ILE A 109 -6.38 -0.51 8.29
CA ILE A 109 -5.03 -0.90 7.86
C ILE A 109 -4.10 0.31 7.76
N ALA A 110 -4.55 1.43 7.22
CA ALA A 110 -3.72 2.62 7.06
C ALA A 110 -3.99 3.67 8.15
N PHE A 111 -2.92 4.25 8.69
CA PHE A 111 -2.97 5.24 9.76
C PHE A 111 -1.98 6.37 9.48
N THR A 112 -2.34 7.59 9.88
CA THR A 112 -1.32 8.64 10.06
C THR A 112 -0.51 8.34 11.32
N GLY A 113 0.80 8.53 11.27
CA GLY A 113 1.69 8.27 12.39
C GLY A 113 1.42 9.14 13.63
N MET A 114 2.18 8.86 14.68
CA MET A 114 1.99 9.40 16.02
C MET A 114 2.49 10.83 16.13
N TYR A 115 1.99 11.57 17.12
CA TYR A 115 2.38 12.96 17.37
C TYR A 115 2.99 13.14 18.76
N PRO A 116 4.33 13.05 18.90
CA PRO A 116 5.00 13.25 20.19
C PRO A 116 4.77 14.63 20.78
N LEU A 117 4.84 15.70 19.97
CA LEU A 117 4.82 17.12 20.37
C LEU A 117 5.77 17.42 21.55
N GLY A 118 6.94 17.96 21.23
CA GLY A 118 8.03 18.30 22.14
C GLY A 118 9.33 17.65 21.69
N GLN A 119 10.37 18.43 21.46
CA GLN A 119 11.64 17.91 20.93
C GLN A 119 12.34 16.97 21.92
N GLY A 120 12.11 17.14 23.23
CA GLY A 120 12.68 16.28 24.27
C GLY A 120 12.25 14.81 24.22
N PHE A 121 11.23 14.45 23.44
CA PHE A 121 10.90 13.04 23.19
C PHE A 121 11.83 12.38 22.17
N VAL A 122 12.39 13.15 21.24
CA VAL A 122 13.21 12.63 20.14
C VAL A 122 14.67 12.66 20.59
N LEU A 123 15.38 11.55 20.39
CA LEU A 123 16.77 11.39 20.76
C LEU A 123 17.61 11.19 19.50
N LEU A 124 18.55 12.10 19.24
CA LEU A 124 19.60 11.87 18.25
C LEU A 124 20.67 10.90 18.80
N PRO A 125 21.50 10.29 17.92
CA PRO A 125 22.48 9.29 18.35
C PRO A 125 23.45 9.76 19.45
N ASP A 126 23.79 11.05 19.47
CA ASP A 126 24.67 11.70 20.45
C ASP A 126 23.98 11.97 21.80
N GLU A 127 22.65 12.15 21.81
CA GLU A 127 21.87 12.39 23.04
C GLU A 127 21.50 11.10 23.77
N LEU A 128 21.48 9.96 23.06
CA LEU A 128 20.90 8.71 23.54
C LEU A 128 21.52 8.24 24.87
N SER A 129 22.85 8.21 24.98
CA SER A 129 23.54 7.76 26.20
C SER A 129 23.28 8.69 27.38
N GLN A 130 23.18 9.99 27.14
CA GLN A 130 22.87 10.98 28.17
C GLN A 130 21.43 10.84 28.68
N ALA A 131 20.47 10.62 27.76
CA ALA A 131 19.07 10.46 28.11
C ALA A 131 18.80 9.16 28.88
N VAL A 132 19.43 8.06 28.46
CA VAL A 132 19.28 6.75 29.12
C VAL A 132 19.89 6.75 30.51
N GLY A 133 21.05 7.37 30.71
CA GLY A 133 21.70 7.42 32.02
C GLY A 133 21.90 6.03 32.63
N THR A 134 21.30 5.80 33.80
CA THR A 134 21.37 4.52 34.53
C THR A 134 20.13 3.63 34.33
N ASP A 135 19.17 4.05 33.51
CA ASP A 135 17.98 3.24 33.25
C ASP A 135 18.34 1.93 32.53
N ILE A 136 17.77 0.82 32.99
CA ILE A 136 17.94 -0.50 32.39
C ILE A 136 16.72 -0.88 31.55
N ASN A 137 16.86 -1.87 30.66
CA ASN A 137 15.76 -2.37 29.82
C ASN A 137 15.02 -1.27 29.01
N THR A 138 15.73 -0.21 28.65
CA THR A 138 15.17 0.97 27.96
C THR A 138 14.62 0.67 26.58
N SER A 139 14.94 -0.47 25.97
CA SER A 139 14.33 -0.92 24.71
C SER A 139 12.80 -1.06 24.80
N ALA A 140 12.23 -1.14 26.00
CA ALA A 140 10.79 -1.12 26.22
C ALA A 140 10.14 0.22 25.84
N VAL A 141 10.84 1.35 26.02
CA VAL A 141 10.31 2.71 25.83
C VAL A 141 11.12 3.56 24.85
N VAL A 142 12.38 3.19 24.56
CA VAL A 142 13.22 3.88 23.58
C VAL A 142 13.15 3.14 22.26
N LYS A 143 12.36 3.67 21.34
CA LYS A 143 12.03 3.03 20.06
C LYS A 143 12.71 3.72 18.89
N PRO A 144 13.04 3.01 17.78
CA PRO A 144 13.43 3.67 16.54
C PRO A 144 12.34 4.67 16.10
N PHE A 145 12.73 5.83 15.58
CA PHE A 145 11.80 6.89 15.20
C PHE A 145 12.08 7.37 13.77
N VAL A 146 11.02 7.48 12.97
CA VAL A 146 11.14 7.90 11.57
C VAL A 146 10.15 9.00 11.24
N ILE A 147 10.64 10.00 10.50
CA ILE A 147 9.82 10.98 9.80
C ILE A 147 9.96 10.81 8.28
N SER A 148 9.12 11.48 7.49
CA SER A 148 9.18 11.48 6.01
C SER A 148 10.59 11.70 5.45
N ARG A 149 11.35 12.62 6.06
CA ARG A 149 12.75 12.89 5.69
C ARG A 149 13.64 11.66 5.87
N ASP A 150 13.48 10.90 6.96
CA ASP A 150 14.31 9.71 7.21
C ASP A 150 14.00 8.58 6.22
N LEU A 151 12.79 8.54 5.65
CA LEU A 151 12.43 7.57 4.61
C LEU A 151 13.00 7.96 3.24
N THR A 152 12.98 9.26 2.91
CA THR A 152 13.25 9.75 1.54
C THR A 152 14.67 10.28 1.32
N GLN A 153 15.36 10.62 2.41
CA GLN A 153 16.70 11.20 2.45
C GLN A 153 17.60 10.37 3.37
N GLN A 154 18.72 10.96 3.82
CA GLN A 154 19.56 10.35 4.84
C GLN A 154 18.82 10.26 6.17
N SER A 155 18.78 9.06 6.74
CA SER A 155 18.17 8.82 8.05
C SER A 155 19.01 9.45 9.15
N ARG A 156 18.33 10.17 10.06
CA ARG A 156 18.95 10.71 11.27
C ARG A 156 19.28 9.63 12.30
N ARG A 157 18.79 8.40 12.10
CA ARG A 157 18.86 7.29 13.07
C ARG A 157 18.32 7.69 14.44
N ALA A 158 17.31 8.56 14.44
CA ALA A 158 16.70 9.06 15.65
C ALA A 158 15.94 7.95 16.38
N ARG A 159 15.85 8.09 17.70
CA ARG A 159 14.98 7.30 18.57
C ARG A 159 13.95 8.20 19.21
N VAL A 160 12.93 7.62 19.82
CA VAL A 160 11.91 8.34 20.57
C VAL A 160 11.68 7.67 21.92
N ILE A 161 11.48 8.48 22.96
CA ILE A 161 11.01 8.05 24.27
C ILE A 161 9.49 7.94 24.20
N ASP A 162 8.98 6.72 24.22
CA ASP A 162 7.57 6.37 24.13
C ASP A 162 7.14 5.62 25.39
N PHE A 163 6.57 6.36 26.34
CA PHE A 163 6.10 5.78 27.59
C PHE A 163 4.76 5.06 27.46
N TYR A 164 4.02 5.18 26.35
CA TYR A 164 2.70 4.55 26.23
C TYR A 164 2.77 3.02 26.40
N PRO A 165 1.87 2.37 27.17
CA PRO A 165 0.69 2.93 27.84
C PRO A 165 0.89 3.32 29.32
N ARG A 166 2.13 3.50 29.78
CA ARG A 166 2.46 3.69 31.21
C ARG A 166 1.88 4.95 31.82
N SER A 167 1.50 4.85 33.10
CA SER A 167 1.23 6.00 33.95
C SER A 167 2.51 6.81 34.21
N ALA A 168 2.35 8.04 34.72
CA ALA A 168 3.49 8.85 35.12
C ALA A 168 4.30 8.17 36.24
N GLU A 169 3.62 7.53 37.19
CA GLU A 169 4.24 6.81 38.30
C GLU A 169 5.07 5.63 37.79
N GLU A 170 4.51 4.80 36.91
CA GLU A 170 5.20 3.65 36.29
C GLU A 170 6.41 4.11 35.49
N ALA A 171 6.25 5.13 34.63
CA ALA A 171 7.34 5.69 33.85
C ALA A 171 8.47 6.23 34.74
N ARG A 172 8.12 6.93 35.83
CA ARG A 172 9.07 7.48 36.80
C ARG A 172 9.80 6.39 37.59
N SER A 173 9.11 5.32 37.98
CA SER A 173 9.72 4.24 38.77
C SER A 173 10.57 3.30 37.93
N GLU A 174 10.17 3.01 36.69
CA GLU A 174 10.86 2.07 35.81
C GLU A 174 11.99 2.74 35.01
N PHE A 175 11.83 4.02 34.65
CA PHE A 175 12.74 4.75 33.74
C PHE A 175 13.04 6.15 34.28
N SER A 176 13.65 6.21 35.46
CA SER A 176 13.93 7.44 36.19
C SER A 176 14.73 8.49 35.41
N CYS A 177 15.76 8.09 34.67
CA CYS A 177 16.60 9.00 33.88
C CYS A 177 15.85 9.54 32.67
N LEU A 178 15.16 8.67 31.92
CA LEU A 178 14.35 9.07 30.76
C LEU A 178 13.15 9.93 31.20
N PHE A 179 12.53 9.63 32.33
CA PHE A 179 11.43 10.44 32.87
C PHE A 179 11.93 11.83 33.27
N GLN A 180 13.08 11.92 33.95
CA GLN A 180 13.73 13.20 34.26
C GLN A 180 14.08 13.98 32.99
N TRP A 181 14.59 13.31 31.95
CA TRP A 181 14.89 13.93 30.66
C TRP A 181 13.65 14.60 30.05
N VAL A 182 12.50 13.92 30.07
CA VAL A 182 11.23 14.45 29.56
C VAL A 182 10.69 15.57 30.47
N ILE A 183 10.89 15.49 31.80
CA ILE A 183 10.59 16.61 32.71
C ILE A 183 11.35 17.86 32.28
N ASP A 184 12.65 17.76 32.06
CA ASP A 184 13.48 18.95 31.82
C ASP A 184 13.24 19.57 30.44
N ARG A 185 12.88 18.75 29.44
CA ARG A 185 12.85 19.17 28.02
C ARG A 185 11.46 19.24 27.40
N VAL A 186 10.46 18.57 27.96
CA VAL A 186 9.10 18.53 27.39
C VAL A 186 8.10 19.23 28.31
N LYS A 187 8.17 18.96 29.62
CA LYS A 187 7.17 19.49 30.57
C LYS A 187 7.06 21.04 30.56
N PRO A 188 8.14 21.84 30.48
CA PRO A 188 8.02 23.30 30.49
C PRO A 188 7.21 23.83 29.29
N GLU A 189 7.41 23.26 28.10
CA GLU A 189 6.62 23.59 26.91
C GLU A 189 5.17 23.10 27.07
N ARG A 190 4.98 21.89 27.59
CA ARG A 190 3.64 21.32 27.79
C ARG A 190 2.81 22.09 28.80
N ASP A 191 3.39 22.56 29.90
CA ASP A 191 2.70 23.34 30.94
C ASP A 191 2.08 24.63 30.39
N GLN A 192 2.69 25.22 29.35
CA GLN A 192 2.19 26.42 28.68
C GLN A 192 1.18 26.11 27.57
N ASN A 193 0.96 24.84 27.22
CA ASN A 193 0.05 24.47 26.14
C ASN A 193 -1.41 24.83 26.52
N PRO A 194 -2.21 25.44 25.65
CA PRO A 194 -3.59 25.84 25.99
C PRO A 194 -4.52 24.65 26.27
N VAL A 195 -4.22 23.46 25.76
CA VAL A 195 -5.05 22.25 25.92
C VAL A 195 -4.72 21.54 27.23
N GLU A 196 -5.69 21.45 28.15
CA GLU A 196 -5.51 20.85 29.49
C GLU A 196 -5.02 19.40 29.45
N GLU A 197 -5.58 18.57 28.56
CA GLU A 197 -5.17 17.16 28.42
C GLU A 197 -3.67 17.03 28.10
N ARG A 198 -3.12 17.95 27.29
CA ARG A 198 -1.69 17.95 26.93
C ARG A 198 -0.78 18.40 28.06
N ARG A 199 -1.29 19.25 28.97
CA ARG A 199 -0.63 19.65 30.22
C ARG A 199 -0.64 18.49 31.21
N ARG A 200 -1.80 17.85 31.39
CA ARG A 200 -1.99 16.75 32.34
C ARG A 200 -1.19 15.51 31.97
N ASN A 201 -1.18 15.14 30.69
CA ASN A 201 -0.50 13.96 30.17
C ASN A 201 0.82 14.32 29.47
N TRP A 202 1.60 15.22 30.05
CA TRP A 202 2.80 15.81 29.41
C TRP A 202 3.88 14.77 29.05
N TRP A 203 3.94 13.64 29.76
CA TRP A 203 4.91 12.55 29.49
C TRP A 203 4.47 11.64 28.34
N LEU A 204 3.25 11.80 27.82
CA LEU A 204 2.73 11.04 26.69
C LEU A 204 2.72 11.86 25.41
N PHE A 205 2.76 11.13 24.28
CA PHE A 205 2.47 11.72 22.98
C PHE A 205 1.05 12.30 22.97
N THR A 206 0.87 13.43 22.29
CA THR A 206 -0.48 13.99 22.12
C THR A 206 -1.39 13.11 21.27
N ARG A 207 -0.82 12.29 20.38
CA ARG A 207 -1.54 11.27 19.62
C ARG A 207 -0.76 9.96 19.67
N PRO A 208 -1.05 9.07 20.64
CA PRO A 208 -0.37 7.78 20.76
C PRO A 208 -0.89 6.72 19.79
N ILE A 209 -2.06 6.94 19.17
CA ILE A 209 -2.73 6.07 18.17
C ILE A 209 -2.76 4.59 18.60
N PRO A 210 -3.58 4.21 19.61
CA PRO A 210 -3.69 2.82 20.08
C PRO A 210 -4.04 1.84 18.96
N ASP A 211 -4.94 2.21 18.05
CA ASP A 211 -5.38 1.34 16.94
C ASP A 211 -4.23 0.96 16.00
N LEU A 212 -3.32 1.88 15.69
CA LEU A 212 -2.12 1.59 14.89
C LEU A 212 -1.22 0.61 15.63
N ARG A 213 -1.00 0.82 16.93
CA ARG A 213 -0.17 -0.06 17.77
C ARG A 213 -0.72 -1.47 17.79
N SER A 214 -2.03 -1.62 17.98
CA SER A 214 -2.72 -2.91 17.93
C SER A 214 -2.62 -3.56 16.54
N ALA A 215 -2.74 -2.78 15.47
CA ALA A 215 -2.69 -3.28 14.10
C ALA A 215 -1.30 -3.81 13.68
N ILE A 216 -0.22 -3.17 14.17
CA ILE A 216 1.17 -3.55 13.86
C ILE A 216 1.80 -4.53 14.86
N ALA A 217 1.28 -4.61 16.09
CA ALA A 217 1.81 -5.50 17.13
C ALA A 217 1.98 -6.98 16.70
N PRO A 218 1.05 -7.61 15.95
CA PRO A 218 1.23 -9.00 15.52
C PRO A 218 2.15 -9.16 14.30
N LEU A 219 2.64 -8.08 13.70
CA LEU A 219 3.37 -8.10 12.44
C LEU A 219 4.88 -8.15 12.64
N ALA A 220 5.59 -8.84 11.74
CA ALA A 220 7.05 -8.87 11.74
C ALA A 220 7.68 -7.57 11.17
N ARG A 221 6.89 -6.76 10.47
CA ARG A 221 7.23 -5.47 9.82
C ARG A 221 5.95 -4.80 9.34
N TYR A 222 6.00 -3.54 8.96
CA TYR A 222 4.86 -2.87 8.33
C TYR A 222 5.34 -1.88 7.25
N ILE A 223 4.42 -1.40 6.41
CA ILE A 223 4.75 -0.53 5.30
C ILE A 223 4.67 0.94 5.75
N ALA A 224 5.68 1.72 5.45
CA ALA A 224 5.71 3.17 5.67
C ALA A 224 5.78 3.92 4.33
N VAL A 225 5.07 5.04 4.24
CA VAL A 225 5.11 5.95 3.09
C VAL A 225 5.14 7.42 3.56
N PRO A 226 5.96 8.29 2.96
CA PRO A 226 5.93 9.71 3.28
C PRO A 226 4.58 10.33 2.93
N ARG A 227 4.02 11.14 3.84
CA ARG A 227 2.74 11.82 3.66
C ARG A 227 2.83 12.99 2.68
N THR A 228 3.99 13.63 2.55
CA THR A 228 4.23 14.71 1.58
C THR A 228 5.56 14.45 0.88
N ALA A 229 5.53 14.14 -0.41
CA ALA A 229 6.73 13.85 -1.19
C ALA A 229 6.47 14.03 -2.69
N LYS A 230 7.54 14.32 -3.44
CA LYS A 230 7.50 14.26 -4.91
C LYS A 230 7.23 12.84 -5.42
N TRP A 231 7.81 11.85 -4.73
CA TRP A 231 7.69 10.43 -5.04
C TRP A 231 7.19 9.68 -3.81
N PHE A 232 6.06 8.98 -3.91
CA PHE A 232 5.58 8.12 -2.84
C PHE A 232 6.36 6.79 -2.86
N SER A 233 7.36 6.69 -1.98
CA SER A 233 8.14 5.47 -1.80
C SER A 233 7.58 4.64 -0.63
N PHE A 234 6.83 3.59 -0.96
CA PHE A 234 6.42 2.57 0.00
C PHE A 234 7.61 1.65 0.31
N GLN A 235 7.84 1.36 1.58
CA GLN A 235 8.92 0.49 2.05
C GLN A 235 8.58 -0.19 3.37
N PHE A 236 9.15 -1.36 3.62
CA PHE A 236 8.99 -2.01 4.91
C PHE A 236 9.85 -1.35 5.99
N VAL A 237 9.31 -1.20 7.20
CA VAL A 237 10.02 -0.82 8.43
C VAL A 237 9.75 -1.84 9.53
N LEU A 238 10.62 -1.86 10.55
CA LEU A 238 10.49 -2.79 11.68
C LEU A 238 9.26 -2.43 12.55
N PRO A 239 8.62 -3.41 13.20
CA PRO A 239 7.36 -3.22 13.93
C PRO A 239 7.49 -2.32 15.16
N ASP A 240 8.69 -2.22 15.72
CA ASP A 240 9.02 -1.33 16.84
C ASP A 240 9.32 0.11 16.42
N THR A 241 9.43 0.37 15.11
CA THR A 241 9.69 1.70 14.57
C THR A 241 8.46 2.58 14.74
N VAL A 242 8.59 3.73 15.39
CA VAL A 242 7.52 4.70 15.61
C VAL A 242 7.51 5.71 14.44
N PRO A 243 6.44 5.76 13.63
CA PRO A 243 6.30 6.73 12.57
C PRO A 243 5.66 8.02 13.11
N ASP A 244 6.16 9.19 12.70
CA ASP A 244 5.52 10.46 13.05
C ASP A 244 4.34 10.82 12.13
N THR A 245 3.64 11.90 12.43
CA THR A 245 2.52 12.43 11.63
C THR A 245 2.83 12.74 10.16
N SER A 246 4.10 12.89 9.80
CA SER A 246 4.53 13.06 8.42
C SER A 246 4.61 11.73 7.67
N VAL A 247 4.41 10.59 8.32
CA VAL A 247 4.43 9.25 7.72
C VAL A 247 3.04 8.64 7.82
N VAL A 248 2.62 7.92 6.77
CA VAL A 248 1.48 7.02 6.83
C VAL A 248 2.01 5.60 7.01
N ALA A 249 1.50 4.91 8.03
CA ALA A 249 1.77 3.51 8.30
C ALA A 249 0.62 2.66 7.76
N VAL A 250 0.96 1.62 6.99
CA VAL A 250 0.03 0.61 6.49
C VAL A 250 0.37 -0.70 7.20
N ALA A 251 -0.53 -1.14 8.08
CA ALA A 251 -0.38 -2.28 8.97
C ALA A 251 -0.56 -3.62 8.22
N SER A 252 0.39 -3.90 7.32
CA SER A 252 0.53 -5.17 6.60
C SER A 252 2.02 -5.50 6.44
N ASP A 253 2.38 -6.76 6.68
CA ASP A 253 3.70 -7.34 6.43
C ASP A 253 3.77 -8.11 5.10
N ASP A 254 2.67 -8.17 4.35
CA ASP A 254 2.56 -8.85 3.07
C ASP A 254 3.16 -8.01 1.93
N ALA A 255 4.17 -8.56 1.26
CA ALA A 255 4.80 -7.93 0.11
C ALA A 255 3.85 -7.78 -1.09
N PHE A 256 2.73 -8.51 -1.15
CA PHE A 256 1.69 -8.29 -2.15
C PHE A 256 1.10 -6.88 -2.02
N VAL A 257 0.77 -6.46 -0.79
CA VAL A 257 0.24 -5.12 -0.51
C VAL A 257 1.30 -4.07 -0.85
N LEU A 258 2.55 -4.28 -0.46
CA LEU A 258 3.67 -3.40 -0.84
C LEU A 258 3.79 -3.25 -2.36
N GLY A 259 3.70 -4.36 -3.10
CA GLY A 259 3.82 -4.39 -4.54
C GLY A 259 2.70 -3.65 -5.25
N VAL A 260 1.44 -3.89 -4.86
CA VAL A 260 0.30 -3.17 -5.44
C VAL A 260 0.40 -1.67 -5.14
N LEU A 261 0.74 -1.27 -3.90
CA LEU A 261 0.91 0.13 -3.54
C LEU A 261 2.10 0.80 -4.25
N SER A 262 3.14 0.04 -4.58
CA SER A 262 4.31 0.56 -5.30
C SER A 262 4.09 0.67 -6.82
N SER A 263 3.00 0.12 -7.35
CA SER A 263 2.70 0.14 -8.78
C SER A 263 2.23 1.51 -9.29
N GLN A 264 2.45 1.77 -10.58
CA GLN A 264 1.93 2.95 -11.27
C GLN A 264 0.42 3.11 -11.14
N LEU A 265 -0.34 2.01 -11.00
CA LEU A 265 -1.79 2.09 -10.82
C LEU A 265 -2.13 2.82 -9.52
N HIS A 266 -1.54 2.40 -8.41
CA HIS A 266 -1.77 3.04 -7.12
C HIS A 266 -1.14 4.42 -7.04
N LEU A 267 0.04 4.62 -7.63
CA LEU A 267 0.68 5.95 -7.63
C LEU A 267 -0.17 6.98 -8.38
N ARG A 268 -0.71 6.63 -9.55
CA ARG A 268 -1.60 7.50 -10.33
C ARG A 268 -2.91 7.77 -9.62
N TRP A 269 -3.51 6.73 -9.02
CA TRP A 269 -4.65 6.87 -8.12
C TRP A 269 -4.36 7.86 -6.98
N ALA A 270 -3.25 7.68 -6.27
CA ALA A 270 -2.89 8.49 -5.11
C ALA A 270 -2.56 9.94 -5.48
N LEU A 271 -1.94 10.17 -6.64
CA LEU A 271 -1.68 11.52 -7.16
C LEU A 271 -2.98 12.25 -7.52
N ARG A 272 -3.99 11.52 -8.02
CA ARG A 272 -5.27 12.12 -8.43
C ARG A 272 -6.28 12.28 -7.29
N THR A 273 -6.32 11.34 -6.35
CA THR A 273 -7.24 11.36 -5.20
C THR A 273 -6.66 12.05 -3.97
N GLY A 274 -5.33 12.16 -3.89
CA GLY A 274 -4.64 12.87 -2.83
C GLY A 274 -4.83 14.38 -2.92
N GLY A 275 -4.22 15.09 -1.97
CA GLY A 275 -4.15 16.55 -2.02
C GLY A 275 -2.75 17.03 -2.35
N THR A 276 -2.56 18.34 -2.38
CA THR A 276 -1.23 18.97 -2.44
C THR A 276 -0.95 19.82 -1.20
N LEU A 277 0.33 20.04 -0.89
CA LEU A 277 0.78 21.14 -0.05
C LEU A 277 1.56 22.07 -0.96
N GLU A 278 0.95 23.20 -1.33
CA GLU A 278 1.43 24.02 -2.45
C GLU A 278 1.44 23.15 -3.72
N ASP A 279 2.62 22.88 -4.28
CA ASP A 279 2.84 22.04 -5.46
C ASP A 279 3.18 20.58 -5.12
N ARG A 280 3.46 20.26 -3.85
CA ARG A 280 3.95 18.93 -3.45
C ARG A 280 2.81 17.95 -3.17
N PRO A 281 2.78 16.76 -3.82
CA PRO A 281 1.76 15.76 -3.56
C PRO A 281 1.69 15.30 -2.10
N ARG A 282 0.47 15.06 -1.62
CA ARG A 282 0.18 14.53 -0.29
C ARG A 282 -0.59 13.22 -0.34
N TYR A 283 -0.02 12.20 0.28
CA TYR A 283 -0.65 10.91 0.49
C TYR A 283 -1.62 10.94 1.67
N GLN A 284 -2.89 11.21 1.40
CA GLN A 284 -3.95 11.24 2.40
C GLN A 284 -4.66 9.88 2.43
N HIS A 285 -4.23 8.96 3.30
CA HIS A 285 -4.75 7.58 3.33
C HIS A 285 -6.28 7.44 3.29
N ASN A 286 -7.03 8.38 3.87
CA ASN A 286 -8.49 8.39 3.80
C ASN A 286 -9.07 8.56 2.39
N GLN A 287 -8.36 9.27 1.51
CA GLN A 287 -8.73 9.53 0.12
C GLN A 287 -7.96 8.65 -0.85
N THR A 288 -6.76 8.20 -0.48
CA THR A 288 -5.91 7.38 -1.35
C THR A 288 -6.09 5.90 -1.05
N PHE A 289 -5.61 5.42 0.10
CA PHE A 289 -5.62 4.00 0.48
C PHE A 289 -7.03 3.46 0.74
N ASN A 290 -7.83 4.14 1.57
CA ASN A 290 -9.12 3.60 2.02
C ASN A 290 -10.10 3.29 0.86
N PRO A 291 -10.24 4.13 -0.19
CA PRO A 291 -11.07 3.79 -1.33
C PRO A 291 -10.37 2.95 -2.41
N PHE A 292 -9.07 2.66 -2.30
CA PHE A 292 -8.35 1.97 -3.36
C PHE A 292 -8.79 0.50 -3.52
N PRO A 293 -9.32 0.09 -4.68
CA PRO A 293 -9.81 -1.28 -4.87
C PRO A 293 -8.67 -2.22 -5.27
N PHE A 294 -8.12 -2.97 -4.29
CA PHE A 294 -7.07 -3.97 -4.56
C PHE A 294 -7.53 -5.07 -5.54
N PRO A 295 -6.61 -5.64 -6.36
CA PRO A 295 -6.97 -6.64 -7.35
C PRO A 295 -7.34 -7.97 -6.69
N ALA A 296 -8.30 -8.69 -7.28
CA ALA A 296 -8.61 -10.06 -6.91
C ALA A 296 -7.61 -11.04 -7.57
N ALA A 297 -6.36 -10.97 -7.13
CA ALA A 297 -5.25 -11.72 -7.70
C ALA A 297 -5.26 -13.21 -7.32
N THR A 298 -4.94 -14.09 -8.26
CA THR A 298 -4.74 -15.53 -7.99
C THR A 298 -3.51 -15.77 -7.08
N PRO A 299 -3.39 -16.92 -6.41
CA PRO A 299 -2.22 -17.22 -5.56
C PRO A 299 -0.88 -17.07 -6.29
N ASP A 300 -0.81 -17.47 -7.56
CA ASP A 300 0.40 -17.33 -8.39
C ASP A 300 0.70 -15.87 -8.71
N GLN A 301 -0.32 -15.08 -9.06
CA GLN A 301 -0.16 -13.64 -9.29
C GLN A 301 0.29 -12.91 -8.02
N GLN A 302 -0.31 -13.23 -6.87
CA GLN A 302 0.11 -12.67 -5.59
C GLN A 302 1.56 -13.04 -5.27
N SER A 303 1.96 -14.28 -5.50
CA SER A 303 3.33 -14.75 -5.26
C SER A 303 4.35 -14.04 -6.14
N ARG A 304 4.04 -13.83 -7.43
CA ARG A 304 4.89 -13.06 -8.33
C ARG A 304 5.02 -11.60 -7.91
N ILE A 305 3.92 -10.96 -7.51
CA ILE A 305 3.92 -9.57 -7.03
C ILE A 305 4.73 -9.45 -5.72
N ARG A 306 4.58 -10.41 -4.78
CA ARG A 306 5.38 -10.47 -3.55
C ARG A 306 6.87 -10.51 -3.87
N GLU A 307 7.28 -11.42 -4.74
CA GLU A 307 8.69 -11.59 -5.13
C GLU A 307 9.28 -10.27 -5.68
N LEU A 308 8.58 -9.62 -6.60
CA LEU A 308 9.01 -8.35 -7.19
C LEU A 308 9.06 -7.21 -6.17
N ALA A 309 8.09 -7.14 -5.27
CA ALA A 309 8.05 -6.14 -4.21
C ALA A 309 9.18 -6.31 -3.19
N GLU A 310 9.51 -7.55 -2.81
CA GLU A 310 10.67 -7.85 -1.95
C GLU A 310 11.98 -7.46 -2.62
N GLN A 311 12.15 -7.82 -3.91
CA GLN A 311 13.34 -7.43 -4.66
C GLN A 311 13.48 -5.91 -4.75
N LEU A 312 12.36 -5.20 -4.96
CA LEU A 312 12.33 -3.75 -5.04
C LEU A 312 12.71 -3.06 -3.72
N ASP A 313 12.13 -3.50 -2.60
CA ASP A 313 12.45 -2.97 -1.26
C ASP A 313 13.90 -3.30 -0.86
N ALA A 314 14.32 -4.54 -1.08
CA ALA A 314 15.68 -5.00 -0.81
C ALA A 314 16.72 -4.28 -1.67
N HIS A 315 16.42 -4.01 -2.95
CA HIS A 315 17.29 -3.26 -3.85
C HIS A 315 17.57 -1.86 -3.30
N ARG A 316 16.50 -1.10 -3.00
CA ARG A 316 16.61 0.27 -2.46
C ARG A 316 17.44 0.29 -1.17
N LYS A 317 17.12 -0.58 -0.22
CA LYS A 317 17.82 -0.66 1.08
C LYS A 317 19.28 -1.03 0.92
N ARG A 318 19.59 -2.02 0.06
CA ARG A 318 20.97 -2.45 -0.21
C ARG A 318 21.81 -1.33 -0.80
N GLN A 319 21.29 -0.59 -1.78
CA GLN A 319 22.03 0.51 -2.40
C GLN A 319 22.23 1.68 -1.41
N GLN A 320 21.22 2.04 -0.61
CA GLN A 320 21.38 3.06 0.43
C GLN A 320 22.37 2.65 1.53
N ALA A 321 22.42 1.36 1.89
CA ALA A 321 23.39 0.86 2.86
C ALA A 321 24.83 0.88 2.31
N ALA A 322 25.01 0.54 1.02
CA ALA A 322 26.32 0.59 0.36
C ALA A 322 26.80 2.02 0.09
N HIS A 323 25.86 2.95 -0.12
CA HIS A 323 26.14 4.34 -0.45
C HIS A 323 25.37 5.30 0.46
N PRO A 324 25.90 5.65 1.65
CA PRO A 324 25.17 6.46 2.64
C PRO A 324 24.74 7.85 2.15
N ALA A 325 25.40 8.39 1.12
CA ALA A 325 25.03 9.65 0.49
C ALA A 325 23.83 9.53 -0.47
N LEU A 326 23.47 8.32 -0.89
CA LEU A 326 22.41 8.03 -1.84
C LEU A 326 21.04 8.13 -1.17
N THR A 327 20.15 8.90 -1.76
CA THR A 327 18.80 9.13 -1.25
C THR A 327 17.76 8.53 -2.20
N LEU A 328 16.62 8.07 -1.65
CA LEU A 328 15.51 7.60 -2.49
C LEU A 328 15.07 8.70 -3.45
N THR A 329 14.93 9.93 -2.96
CA THR A 329 14.56 11.07 -3.80
C THR A 329 15.52 11.24 -4.98
N GLY A 330 16.83 11.10 -4.75
CA GLY A 330 17.85 11.13 -5.80
C GLY A 330 17.66 10.03 -6.82
N MET A 331 17.51 8.78 -6.39
CA MET A 331 17.29 7.63 -7.29
C MET A 331 16.05 7.81 -8.16
N TYR A 332 14.93 8.27 -7.59
CA TYR A 332 13.69 8.47 -8.34
C TYR A 332 13.73 9.66 -9.30
N ASN A 333 14.44 10.74 -8.94
CA ASN A 333 14.68 11.83 -9.88
C ASN A 333 15.46 11.35 -11.11
N VAL A 334 16.51 10.53 -10.91
CA VAL A 334 17.26 9.95 -12.03
C VAL A 334 16.44 8.92 -12.79
N LEU A 335 15.61 8.12 -12.11
CA LEU A 335 14.70 7.18 -12.74
C LEU A 335 13.76 7.87 -13.73
N GLU A 336 13.16 9.00 -13.35
CA GLU A 336 12.26 9.72 -14.25
C GLU A 336 13.00 10.37 -15.43
N LYS A 337 14.23 10.89 -15.22
CA LYS A 337 15.10 11.34 -16.33
C LYS A 337 15.36 10.21 -17.33
N LEU A 338 15.66 9.00 -16.84
CA LEU A 338 15.85 7.83 -17.71
C LEU A 338 14.59 7.48 -18.50
N LYS A 339 13.41 7.53 -17.87
CA LYS A 339 12.13 7.26 -18.55
C LYS A 339 11.81 8.32 -19.61
N ALA A 340 12.18 9.57 -19.35
CA ALA A 340 11.99 10.68 -20.28
C ALA A 340 13.05 10.72 -21.40
N GLY A 341 14.16 9.97 -21.28
CA GLY A 341 15.28 10.02 -22.21
C GLY A 341 16.13 11.29 -22.07
N GLU A 342 16.05 11.96 -20.93
CA GLU A 342 16.81 13.18 -20.66
C GLU A 342 18.31 12.89 -20.44
N PRO A 343 19.20 13.79 -20.88
CA PRO A 343 20.63 13.62 -20.64
C PRO A 343 20.96 13.71 -19.14
N LEU A 344 21.73 12.73 -18.65
CA LEU A 344 22.16 12.70 -17.25
C LEU A 344 23.38 13.61 -17.01
N THR A 345 23.30 14.48 -16.01
CA THR A 345 24.44 15.27 -15.51
C THR A 345 25.50 14.37 -14.85
N ALA A 346 26.69 14.90 -14.54
CA ALA A 346 27.72 14.15 -13.81
C ALA A 346 27.20 13.60 -12.47
N LYS A 347 26.44 14.41 -11.72
CA LYS A 347 25.81 13.99 -10.46
C LYS A 347 24.76 12.91 -10.69
N ASP A 348 23.92 13.05 -11.71
CA ASP A 348 22.91 12.04 -12.04
C ASP A 348 23.55 10.71 -12.42
N LYS A 349 24.68 10.71 -13.15
CA LYS A 349 25.44 9.50 -13.50
C LYS A 349 25.97 8.78 -12.27
N THR A 350 26.52 9.52 -11.28
CA THR A 350 26.93 8.93 -10.01
C THR A 350 25.76 8.27 -9.28
N ILE A 351 24.60 8.94 -9.21
CA ILE A 351 23.39 8.37 -8.60
C ILE A 351 22.88 7.16 -9.41
N HIS A 352 22.96 7.22 -10.73
CA HIS A 352 22.57 6.14 -11.63
C HIS A 352 23.35 4.86 -11.36
N GLU A 353 24.67 4.99 -11.23
CA GLU A 353 25.60 3.89 -10.93
C GLU A 353 25.41 3.36 -9.50
N GLN A 354 25.47 4.25 -8.50
CA GLN A 354 25.32 3.87 -7.08
C GLN A 354 23.93 3.32 -6.74
N GLY A 355 22.89 3.87 -7.36
CA GLY A 355 21.51 3.40 -7.16
C GLY A 355 21.13 2.22 -8.05
N LEU A 356 22.02 1.82 -8.97
CA LEU A 356 21.73 0.83 -10.02
C LEU A 356 20.35 1.11 -10.64
N VAL A 357 20.14 2.35 -11.09
CA VAL A 357 18.80 2.87 -11.39
C VAL A 357 18.15 2.18 -12.60
N ALA A 358 18.94 1.62 -13.51
CA ALA A 358 18.44 0.75 -14.58
C ALA A 358 17.76 -0.53 -14.03
N VAL A 359 18.33 -1.15 -12.98
CA VAL A 359 17.72 -2.31 -12.30
C VAL A 359 16.44 -1.88 -11.58
N LEU A 360 16.48 -0.74 -10.90
CA LEU A 360 15.29 -0.15 -10.27
C LEU A 360 14.16 0.09 -11.29
N LYS A 361 14.50 0.58 -12.50
CA LYS A 361 13.55 0.76 -13.61
C LYS A 361 12.93 -0.56 -14.06
N SER A 362 13.75 -1.62 -14.22
CA SER A 362 13.27 -2.96 -14.60
C SER A 362 12.31 -3.53 -13.56
N LEU A 363 12.69 -3.48 -12.27
CA LEU A 363 11.87 -3.99 -11.18
C LEU A 363 10.50 -3.31 -11.11
N HIS A 364 10.46 -1.98 -11.26
CA HIS A 364 9.20 -1.23 -11.34
C HIS A 364 8.38 -1.64 -12.55
N TYR A 365 9.00 -1.75 -13.72
CA TYR A 365 8.29 -2.15 -14.94
C TYR A 365 7.70 -3.56 -14.83
N GLU A 366 8.46 -4.53 -14.33
CA GLU A 366 7.99 -5.90 -14.11
C GLU A 366 6.86 -5.94 -13.07
N LEU A 367 6.97 -5.16 -12.00
CA LEU A 367 5.94 -5.02 -10.98
C LEU A 367 4.65 -4.43 -11.56
N ASP A 368 4.75 -3.34 -12.31
CA ASP A 368 3.61 -2.69 -12.95
C ASP A 368 2.88 -3.65 -13.91
N ARG A 369 3.63 -4.43 -14.70
CA ARG A 369 3.07 -5.44 -15.60
C ARG A 369 2.37 -6.57 -14.84
N ALA A 370 2.98 -7.06 -13.76
CA ALA A 370 2.38 -8.10 -12.92
C ALA A 370 1.09 -7.60 -12.25
N VAL A 371 1.08 -6.37 -11.75
CA VAL A 371 -0.10 -5.75 -11.14
C VAL A 371 -1.19 -5.51 -12.19
N LEU A 372 -0.87 -4.96 -13.37
CA LEU A 372 -1.85 -4.86 -14.48
C LEU A 372 -2.47 -6.24 -14.81
N GLY A 373 -1.66 -7.28 -14.87
CA GLY A 373 -2.12 -8.65 -15.09
C GLY A 373 -3.07 -9.15 -14.00
N ALA A 374 -2.82 -8.80 -12.73
CA ALA A 374 -3.68 -9.14 -11.61
C ALA A 374 -5.04 -8.42 -11.64
N TYR A 375 -5.14 -7.25 -12.28
CA TYR A 375 -6.41 -6.59 -12.58
C TYR A 375 -7.10 -7.12 -13.85
N GLY A 376 -6.41 -7.94 -14.65
CA GLY A 376 -6.88 -8.36 -15.98
C GLY A 376 -6.78 -7.25 -17.03
N TRP A 377 -5.95 -6.22 -16.82
CA TRP A 377 -5.80 -5.04 -17.68
C TRP A 377 -4.51 -5.10 -18.52
N GLY A 378 -4.14 -6.30 -18.97
CA GLY A 378 -2.89 -6.56 -19.69
C GLY A 378 -2.79 -5.83 -21.03
N GLU A 379 -3.91 -5.44 -21.63
CA GLU A 379 -4.00 -4.67 -22.88
C GLU A 379 -3.53 -3.22 -22.73
N LEU A 380 -3.42 -2.68 -21.51
CA LEU A 380 -2.84 -1.35 -21.25
C LEU A 380 -1.31 -1.36 -21.26
N ALA A 381 -0.68 -2.53 -21.42
CA ALA A 381 0.77 -2.68 -21.40
C ALA A 381 1.52 -1.82 -22.43
N PRO A 382 1.06 -1.65 -23.69
CA PRO A 382 1.78 -0.80 -24.64
C PRO A 382 1.84 0.67 -24.17
N LEU A 383 0.77 1.18 -23.56
CA LEU A 383 0.76 2.53 -22.97
C LEU A 383 1.70 2.62 -21.77
N LEU A 384 1.72 1.58 -20.92
CA LEU A 384 2.65 1.49 -19.79
C LEU A 384 4.11 1.45 -20.25
N GLU A 385 4.43 0.72 -21.31
CA GLU A 385 5.77 0.62 -21.89
C GLU A 385 6.26 1.98 -22.40
N ILE A 386 5.40 2.74 -23.09
CA ILE A 386 5.73 4.10 -23.54
C ILE A 386 5.87 5.04 -22.33
N ALA A 387 4.96 4.99 -21.37
CA ALA A 387 5.00 5.81 -20.16
C ALA A 387 6.30 5.59 -19.35
N ASN A 388 6.78 4.34 -19.30
CA ASN A 388 8.05 3.98 -18.67
C ASN A 388 9.28 4.19 -19.56
N GLY A 389 9.14 4.73 -20.77
CA GLY A 389 10.27 4.95 -21.69
C GLY A 389 10.96 3.63 -22.08
N ASN A 390 10.18 2.55 -22.21
CA ASN A 390 10.63 1.24 -22.68
C ASN A 390 10.25 1.01 -24.16
N ALA A 391 9.27 1.75 -24.67
CA ALA A 391 8.84 1.71 -26.07
C ALA A 391 8.70 3.13 -26.64
N ARG A 392 8.80 3.25 -27.96
CA ARG A 392 8.60 4.55 -28.63
C ARG A 392 7.11 4.85 -28.81
N PRO A 393 6.67 6.12 -28.71
CA PRO A 393 5.25 6.47 -28.82
C PRO A 393 4.56 5.95 -30.10
N GLU A 394 5.28 5.94 -31.23
CA GLU A 394 4.72 5.53 -32.52
C GLU A 394 4.32 4.04 -32.53
N SER A 395 4.93 3.21 -31.67
CA SER A 395 4.66 1.78 -31.59
C SER A 395 3.23 1.43 -31.12
N ALA A 396 2.57 2.35 -30.41
CA ALA A 396 1.18 2.19 -29.98
C ALA A 396 0.25 3.27 -30.57
N GLY A 397 0.64 3.88 -31.70
CA GLY A 397 -0.14 4.94 -32.35
C GLY A 397 -0.27 6.22 -31.51
N GLN A 398 0.64 6.46 -30.57
CA GLN A 398 0.64 7.67 -29.73
C GLN A 398 1.57 8.73 -30.33
N GLY A 399 1.13 9.99 -30.33
CA GLY A 399 1.91 11.10 -30.86
C GLY A 399 3.10 11.52 -29.97
N SER A 400 3.05 11.21 -28.68
CA SER A 400 4.13 11.50 -27.72
C SER A 400 4.06 10.61 -26.49
N ARG A 401 5.13 10.59 -25.68
CA ARG A 401 5.14 9.90 -24.37
C ARG A 401 4.08 10.49 -23.43
N ASP A 402 3.94 11.81 -23.41
CA ASP A 402 2.96 12.48 -22.54
C ASP A 402 1.52 12.18 -22.96
N ALA A 403 1.26 12.04 -24.26
CA ALA A 403 -0.03 11.57 -24.75
C ALA A 403 -0.34 10.14 -24.25
N ALA A 404 0.64 9.24 -24.31
CA ALA A 404 0.49 7.88 -23.77
C ALA A 404 0.27 7.87 -22.26
N ILE A 405 0.98 8.72 -21.51
CA ILE A 405 0.80 8.90 -20.05
C ILE A 405 -0.64 9.34 -19.76
N ARG A 406 -1.14 10.37 -20.45
CA ARG A 406 -2.52 10.87 -20.27
C ARG A 406 -3.57 9.81 -20.62
N ALA A 407 -3.35 9.05 -21.70
CA ALA A 407 -4.24 7.97 -22.11
C ALA A 407 -4.26 6.83 -21.07
N LEU A 408 -3.09 6.47 -20.54
CA LEU A 408 -2.96 5.48 -19.47
C LEU A 408 -3.64 5.96 -18.18
N ASP A 409 -3.43 7.22 -17.79
CA ASP A 409 -4.05 7.81 -16.60
C ASP A 409 -5.57 7.76 -16.70
N ALA A 410 -6.14 8.23 -17.82
CA ALA A 410 -7.59 8.19 -18.03
C ALA A 410 -8.13 6.76 -17.92
N ALA A 411 -7.53 5.82 -18.65
CA ALA A 411 -7.97 4.43 -18.67
C ALA A 411 -7.87 3.76 -17.29
N LEU A 412 -6.79 4.00 -16.54
CA LEU A 412 -6.60 3.42 -15.21
C LEU A 412 -7.58 4.02 -14.20
N LEU A 413 -7.73 5.35 -14.17
CA LEU A 413 -8.62 6.01 -13.22
C LEU A 413 -10.09 5.64 -13.47
N ASP A 414 -10.53 5.58 -14.74
CA ASP A 414 -11.90 5.18 -15.09
C ASP A 414 -12.21 3.77 -14.57
N ARG A 415 -11.27 2.83 -14.78
CA ARG A 415 -11.42 1.44 -14.33
C ARG A 415 -11.35 1.29 -12.82
N LEU A 416 -10.47 2.04 -12.15
CA LEU A 416 -10.35 2.00 -10.69
C LEU A 416 -11.61 2.58 -10.03
N VAL A 417 -12.20 3.66 -10.57
CA VAL A 417 -13.49 4.18 -10.07
C VAL A 417 -14.61 3.17 -10.27
N ALA A 418 -14.71 2.57 -11.46
CA ALA A 418 -15.69 1.53 -11.72
C ALA A 418 -15.53 0.31 -10.79
N LEU A 419 -14.30 -0.15 -10.59
CA LEU A 419 -14.00 -1.27 -9.68
C LEU A 419 -14.29 -0.90 -8.22
N ASN A 420 -14.01 0.33 -7.79
CA ASN A 420 -14.40 0.80 -6.46
C ASN A 420 -15.92 0.70 -6.26
N ALA A 421 -16.71 1.16 -7.23
CA ALA A 421 -18.16 1.08 -7.17
C ALA A 421 -18.67 -0.37 -7.11
N GLU A 422 -18.06 -1.28 -7.89
CA GLU A 422 -18.34 -2.71 -7.84
C GLU A 422 -18.04 -3.29 -6.45
N ARG A 423 -16.86 -3.01 -5.89
CA ARG A 423 -16.45 -3.47 -4.56
C ARG A 423 -17.37 -2.93 -3.47
N ALA A 424 -17.74 -1.66 -3.54
CA ALA A 424 -18.70 -1.08 -2.60
C ALA A 424 -20.08 -1.78 -2.68
N ALA A 425 -20.53 -2.17 -3.87
CA ALA A 425 -21.78 -2.90 -4.06
C ALA A 425 -21.71 -4.37 -3.58
N GLU A 426 -20.55 -5.01 -3.67
CA GLU A 426 -20.29 -6.32 -3.05
C GLU A 426 -20.31 -6.23 -1.53
N GLU A 427 -19.61 -5.26 -0.95
CA GLU A 427 -19.56 -5.07 0.50
C GLU A 427 -20.95 -4.75 1.07
N ALA A 428 -21.76 -3.96 0.36
CA ALA A 428 -23.15 -3.72 0.72
C ALA A 428 -24.02 -4.99 0.72
N ARG A 429 -23.65 -6.01 -0.07
CA ARG A 429 -24.27 -7.35 -0.07
C ARG A 429 -23.61 -8.31 0.93
N GLY A 430 -22.64 -7.85 1.71
CA GLY A 430 -21.92 -8.63 2.72
C GLY A 430 -20.70 -9.40 2.20
N LEU A 431 -20.33 -9.25 0.93
CA LEU A 431 -19.10 -9.82 0.37
C LEU A 431 -17.96 -8.82 0.54
N VAL A 432 -17.15 -8.99 1.59
CA VAL A 432 -15.99 -8.14 1.86
C VAL A 432 -14.70 -8.92 1.61
N ARG A 433 -13.88 -8.44 0.67
CA ARG A 433 -12.58 -9.02 0.31
C ARG A 433 -11.48 -8.47 1.21
N TRP A 434 -11.50 -8.86 2.48
CA TRP A 434 -10.56 -8.41 3.50
C TRP A 434 -9.11 -8.63 3.09
N LEU A 435 -8.28 -7.58 3.17
CA LEU A 435 -6.83 -7.70 2.96
C LEU A 435 -6.14 -8.40 4.12
N ARG A 436 -6.70 -8.26 5.33
CA ARG A 436 -6.23 -8.91 6.56
C ARG A 436 -7.42 -9.51 7.33
N PRO A 437 -7.98 -10.63 6.87
CA PRO A 437 -9.16 -11.24 7.49
C PRO A 437 -8.97 -11.47 9.01
N GLU A 438 -7.79 -11.93 9.43
CA GLU A 438 -7.47 -12.25 10.82
C GLU A 438 -7.49 -11.02 11.75
N PHE A 439 -7.22 -9.84 11.20
CA PHE A 439 -7.21 -8.58 11.95
C PHE A 439 -8.54 -7.81 11.80
N GLN A 440 -9.10 -7.77 10.60
CA GLN A 440 -10.27 -6.94 10.28
C GLN A 440 -11.60 -7.63 10.57
N ASN A 441 -11.62 -8.97 10.55
CA ASN A 441 -12.81 -9.77 10.79
C ASN A 441 -12.48 -11.09 11.50
N PRO A 442 -12.00 -11.03 12.76
CA PRO A 442 -11.58 -12.22 13.51
C PRO A 442 -12.70 -13.22 13.78
N GLN A 443 -13.98 -12.81 13.64
CA GLN A 443 -15.15 -13.67 13.81
C GLN A 443 -15.56 -14.41 12.53
N ALA A 444 -15.03 -14.02 11.36
CA ALA A 444 -15.26 -14.79 10.15
C ALA A 444 -14.44 -16.08 10.19
N ALA A 445 -15.13 -17.22 10.16
CA ALA A 445 -14.50 -18.48 9.81
C ALA A 445 -13.83 -18.33 8.43
N PRO A 446 -12.65 -18.93 8.18
CA PRO A 446 -12.02 -18.88 6.88
C PRO A 446 -12.94 -19.57 5.86
N ARG A 447 -13.76 -18.79 5.17
CA ARG A 447 -14.39 -19.20 3.92
C ARG A 447 -13.28 -19.16 2.89
N GLN A 448 -12.72 -20.33 2.61
CA GLN A 448 -11.93 -20.53 1.42
C GLN A 448 -12.89 -20.37 0.23
N GLU A 449 -13.03 -19.14 -0.25
CA GLU A 449 -13.66 -18.89 -1.55
C GLU A 449 -12.74 -19.45 -2.62
N ALA A 450 -12.91 -20.75 -2.92
CA ALA A 450 -12.68 -21.20 -4.28
C ALA A 450 -13.70 -20.43 -5.14
N MET A 451 -13.20 -19.65 -6.10
CA MET A 451 -14.02 -19.14 -7.18
C MET A 451 -14.71 -20.33 -7.85
N ALA A 452 -15.99 -20.52 -7.55
CA ALA A 452 -16.80 -21.56 -8.16
C ALA A 452 -17.19 -21.10 -9.57
N VAL A 453 -16.68 -21.81 -10.58
CA VAL A 453 -17.27 -21.85 -11.91
C VAL A 453 -18.59 -22.59 -11.79
N GLU A 454 -19.67 -21.99 -12.30
CA GLU A 454 -21.01 -22.57 -12.29
C GLU A 454 -21.03 -23.95 -12.97
N GLY A 455 -21.55 -24.94 -12.25
CA GLY A 455 -21.97 -26.23 -12.75
C GLY A 455 -23.16 -26.69 -11.92
N GLU A 456 -24.33 -26.74 -12.56
CA GLU A 456 -25.64 -27.02 -11.97
C GLU A 456 -25.72 -28.35 -11.18
N THR A 457 -26.32 -28.24 -9.99
CA THR A 457 -27.19 -29.17 -9.21
C THR A 457 -27.27 -30.67 -9.60
N ALA A 458 -27.39 -31.65 -8.70
CA ALA A 458 -28.26 -31.72 -7.51
C ALA A 458 -28.01 -32.96 -6.60
N ALA A 459 -28.37 -32.80 -5.31
CA ALA A 459 -28.92 -33.79 -4.33
C ALA A 459 -27.98 -34.90 -3.79
N ALA A 460 -28.00 -35.34 -2.51
CA ALA A 460 -28.90 -35.18 -1.36
C ALA A 460 -28.15 -35.41 -0.02
N ALA A 461 -28.80 -35.07 1.09
CA ALA A 461 -28.31 -35.04 2.48
C ALA A 461 -28.03 -36.41 3.17
N LEU A 462 -27.14 -36.39 4.19
CA LEU A 462 -27.32 -36.89 5.60
C LEU A 462 -25.94 -37.18 6.29
N THR A 463 -25.74 -36.65 7.50
CA THR A 463 -24.70 -36.98 8.51
C THR A 463 -24.93 -38.37 9.17
N PRO A 464 -24.05 -38.93 10.04
CA PRO A 464 -22.60 -38.77 10.27
C PRO A 464 -21.81 -40.12 10.19
N GLY A 465 -20.47 -40.06 10.30
CA GLY A 465 -19.49 -41.16 10.01
C GLY A 465 -19.59 -42.48 10.81
N PRO A 466 -18.74 -43.50 10.51
CA PRO A 466 -17.30 -43.41 10.77
C PRO A 466 -16.33 -44.10 9.76
N SER A 467 -15.05 -43.73 9.88
CA SER A 467 -13.83 -44.37 9.34
C SER A 467 -13.62 -44.44 7.81
N PRO A 468 -12.68 -43.68 7.22
CA PRO A 468 -12.27 -43.93 5.85
C PRO A 468 -11.22 -45.05 5.80
N GLY A 469 -11.70 -46.30 5.88
CA GLY A 469 -11.07 -47.42 5.21
C GLY A 469 -11.38 -47.38 3.71
N GLY A 470 -10.87 -46.36 3.00
CA GLY A 470 -11.11 -46.17 1.57
C GLY A 470 -10.16 -47.02 0.73
N ARG A 471 -10.67 -48.14 0.19
CA ARG A 471 -10.00 -48.92 -0.87
C ARG A 471 -9.89 -48.07 -2.14
N GLY A 472 -8.75 -47.40 -2.33
CA GLY A 472 -8.37 -46.84 -3.63
C GLY A 472 -7.92 -47.96 -4.58
N GLU A 473 -8.27 -47.83 -5.87
CA GLU A 473 -7.76 -48.69 -6.94
C GLU A 473 -6.23 -48.77 -6.88
N LYS A 474 -5.68 -49.99 -6.96
CA LYS A 474 -4.24 -50.20 -6.92
C LYS A 474 -3.65 -49.95 -8.31
N LEU A 475 -2.68 -49.05 -8.39
CA LEU A 475 -2.00 -48.69 -9.63
C LEU A 475 -0.88 -49.70 -9.96
N PRO A 476 -0.60 -50.01 -11.24
CA PRO A 476 0.55 -50.85 -11.59
C PRO A 476 1.87 -50.15 -11.24
N TRP A 477 2.81 -50.89 -10.64
CA TRP A 477 4.14 -50.36 -10.29
C TRP A 477 5.01 -50.19 -11.56
N PRO A 478 5.56 -49.00 -11.84
CA PRO A 478 6.36 -48.75 -13.04
C PRO A 478 7.65 -49.57 -13.08
N ALA A 479 8.11 -49.94 -14.28
CA ALA A 479 9.33 -50.73 -14.45
C ALA A 479 10.61 -49.88 -14.38
N ALA A 480 10.59 -48.64 -14.90
CA ALA A 480 11.74 -47.76 -14.97
C ALA A 480 11.92 -46.93 -13.68
N LEU A 481 13.16 -46.73 -13.25
CA LEU A 481 13.49 -46.00 -12.02
C LEU A 481 12.95 -44.54 -12.00
N PRO A 482 13.05 -43.73 -13.07
CA PRO A 482 12.51 -42.37 -13.05
C PRO A 482 10.99 -42.34 -12.87
N GLU A 483 10.29 -43.30 -13.46
CA GLU A 483 8.82 -43.42 -13.35
C GLU A 483 8.40 -43.88 -11.95
N GLN A 484 9.19 -44.73 -11.29
CA GLN A 484 8.97 -45.12 -9.90
C GLN A 484 9.09 -43.92 -8.95
N VAL A 485 10.12 -43.08 -9.15
CA VAL A 485 10.31 -41.84 -8.37
C VAL A 485 9.13 -40.89 -8.59
N ALA A 486 8.72 -40.69 -9.84
CA ALA A 486 7.58 -39.82 -10.18
C ALA A 486 6.25 -40.32 -9.59
N ALA A 487 6.02 -41.65 -9.60
CA ALA A 487 4.82 -42.25 -9.04
C ALA A 487 4.73 -42.05 -7.51
N VAL A 488 5.83 -42.26 -6.78
CA VAL A 488 5.86 -42.04 -5.33
C VAL A 488 5.71 -40.55 -4.99
N ALA A 489 6.39 -39.66 -5.72
CA ALA A 489 6.27 -38.21 -5.51
C ALA A 489 4.85 -37.70 -5.78
N ARG A 490 4.19 -38.18 -6.85
CA ARG A 490 2.79 -37.84 -7.16
C ARG A 490 1.85 -38.30 -6.05
N LEU A 491 2.02 -39.53 -5.55
CA LEU A 491 1.18 -40.05 -4.48
C LEU A 491 1.34 -39.25 -3.18
N LEU A 492 2.55 -38.83 -2.84
CA LEU A 492 2.79 -37.97 -1.68
C LEU A 492 2.20 -36.57 -1.84
N ALA A 493 2.21 -36.02 -3.06
CA ALA A 493 1.61 -34.71 -3.37
C ALA A 493 0.08 -34.73 -3.37
N GLU A 494 -0.53 -35.84 -3.79
CA GLU A 494 -1.99 -36.03 -3.83
C GLU A 494 -2.58 -36.45 -2.47
N SER A 495 -1.75 -36.88 -1.52
CA SER A 495 -2.21 -37.31 -0.22
C SER A 495 -2.37 -36.13 0.74
N PRO A 496 -3.57 -35.89 1.30
CA PRO A 496 -3.80 -34.85 2.30
C PRO A 496 -3.27 -35.25 3.70
N VAL A 497 -2.81 -36.48 3.88
CA VAL A 497 -2.26 -37.03 5.13
C VAL A 497 -0.87 -37.64 4.92
N PRO A 498 0.03 -37.61 5.92
CA PRO A 498 1.30 -38.32 5.87
C PRO A 498 1.09 -39.81 5.60
N LEU A 499 1.94 -40.40 4.74
CA LEU A 499 1.88 -41.81 4.37
C LEU A 499 3.16 -42.53 4.80
N ASP A 500 3.03 -43.63 5.52
CA ASP A 500 4.16 -44.53 5.77
C ASP A 500 4.47 -45.41 4.54
N ALA A 501 5.62 -46.09 4.57
CA ALA A 501 6.08 -46.91 3.45
C ALA A 501 5.09 -48.05 3.10
N ASP A 502 4.38 -48.59 4.09
CA ASP A 502 3.41 -49.67 3.89
C ASP A 502 2.11 -49.17 3.25
N ALA A 503 1.64 -47.98 3.65
CA ALA A 503 0.51 -47.29 3.06
C ALA A 503 0.79 -46.91 1.60
N ILE A 504 2.01 -46.46 1.29
CA ILE A 504 2.46 -46.21 -0.09
C ILE A 504 2.50 -47.52 -0.89
N ALA A 505 3.10 -48.58 -0.34
CA ALA A 505 3.17 -49.87 -1.01
C ALA A 505 1.79 -50.50 -1.25
N ALA A 506 0.79 -50.19 -0.42
CA ALA A 506 -0.58 -50.69 -0.56
C ALA A 506 -1.33 -50.07 -1.76
N ARG A 507 -0.88 -48.88 -2.25
CA ARG A 507 -1.46 -48.20 -3.42
C ARG A 507 -1.00 -48.77 -4.76
N TYR A 508 -0.02 -49.68 -4.76
CA TYR A 508 0.57 -50.21 -5.99
C TYR A 508 0.54 -51.75 -6.08
N THR A 509 0.37 -52.25 -7.29
CA THR A 509 0.48 -53.67 -7.68
C THR A 509 1.67 -53.88 -8.59
N GLY A 510 2.63 -54.73 -8.20
CA GLY A 510 3.80 -55.05 -9.03
C GLY A 510 4.40 -56.40 -8.68
N ARG A 511 4.97 -57.11 -9.68
CA ARG A 511 5.71 -58.37 -9.48
C ARG A 511 7.19 -58.08 -9.16
N GLY A 512 7.78 -58.80 -8.20
CA GLY A 512 9.19 -58.68 -7.83
C GLY A 512 9.46 -57.92 -6.52
N PRO A 513 10.73 -57.81 -6.08
CA PRO A 513 11.10 -57.29 -4.75
C PRO A 513 11.11 -55.76 -4.64
N TRP A 514 10.29 -55.05 -5.43
CA TRP A 514 10.29 -53.58 -5.50
C TRP A 514 9.96 -52.90 -4.16
N LYS A 515 9.13 -53.54 -3.32
CA LYS A 515 8.82 -53.06 -1.96
C LYS A 515 10.07 -52.89 -1.09
N LYS A 516 11.12 -53.70 -1.31
CA LYS A 516 12.40 -53.57 -0.59
C LYS A 516 13.21 -52.35 -1.01
N ARG A 517 12.95 -51.80 -2.20
CA ARG A 517 13.61 -50.60 -2.75
C ARG A 517 12.86 -49.30 -2.43
N LEU A 518 11.61 -49.39 -1.98
CA LEU A 518 10.78 -48.23 -1.67
C LEU A 518 11.39 -47.31 -0.58
N PRO A 519 11.98 -47.82 0.52
CA PRO A 519 12.63 -46.95 1.50
C PRO A 519 13.77 -46.13 0.89
N GLN A 520 14.62 -46.74 0.06
CA GLN A 520 15.73 -46.05 -0.62
C GLN A 520 15.23 -44.95 -1.58
N LEU A 521 14.08 -45.16 -2.24
CA LEU A 521 13.46 -44.14 -3.10
C LEU A 521 12.92 -42.96 -2.29
N LEU A 522 12.31 -43.25 -1.14
CA LEU A 522 11.80 -42.23 -0.21
C LEU A 522 12.96 -41.41 0.38
N ASP A 523 14.05 -42.05 0.77
CA ASP A 523 15.26 -41.37 1.24
C ASP A 523 15.86 -40.48 0.15
N THR A 524 15.86 -40.95 -1.11
CA THR A 524 16.31 -40.15 -2.25
C THR A 524 15.40 -38.92 -2.48
N LEU A 525 14.08 -39.08 -2.36
CA LEU A 525 13.13 -37.98 -2.48
C LEU A 525 13.29 -36.94 -1.36
N VAL A 526 13.56 -37.40 -0.12
CA VAL A 526 13.87 -36.51 1.00
C VAL A 526 15.18 -35.77 0.77
N ALA A 527 16.23 -36.46 0.32
CA ALA A 527 17.52 -35.84 0.01
C ALA A 527 17.43 -34.80 -1.12
N LEU A 528 16.52 -35.01 -2.08
CA LEU A 528 16.23 -34.07 -3.18
C LEU A 528 15.23 -32.96 -2.80
N GLY A 529 14.75 -32.91 -1.55
CA GLY A 529 13.79 -31.93 -1.06
C GLY A 529 12.39 -32.05 -1.68
N ARG A 530 12.05 -33.22 -2.21
CA ARG A 530 10.76 -33.56 -2.85
C ARG A 530 9.82 -34.35 -1.96
N ALA A 531 10.26 -34.66 -0.74
CA ALA A 531 9.46 -35.23 0.33
C ALA A 531 10.03 -34.81 1.68
N ARG A 532 9.22 -34.83 2.74
CA ARG A 532 9.64 -34.64 4.14
C ARG A 532 9.28 -35.88 4.95
N HIS A 533 10.20 -36.32 5.80
CA HIS A 533 9.97 -37.42 6.72
C HIS A 533 9.59 -36.86 8.10
N GLY A 534 8.38 -37.17 8.57
CA GLY A 534 7.87 -36.78 9.87
C GLY A 534 7.49 -37.98 10.74
N PRO A 535 7.09 -37.76 12.01
CA PRO A 535 6.78 -38.83 12.96
C PRO A 535 5.62 -39.74 12.53
N ASN A 536 4.76 -39.28 11.61
CA ASN A 536 3.60 -40.01 11.11
C ASN A 536 3.78 -40.51 9.66
N GLY A 537 4.99 -40.43 9.09
CA GLY A 537 5.28 -40.88 7.72
C GLY A 537 5.83 -39.78 6.81
N TYR A 538 5.78 -40.00 5.50
CA TYR A 538 6.28 -39.11 4.46
C TYR A 538 5.17 -38.19 3.93
N THR A 539 5.52 -36.93 3.68
CA THR A 539 4.68 -35.94 2.96
C THR A 539 5.47 -35.36 1.79
N ALA A 540 4.79 -34.72 0.83
CA ALA A 540 5.47 -33.95 -0.22
C ALA A 540 6.34 -32.81 0.34
#